data_AF-A0A4S4LCT1-F1
#
_entry.id   AF-A0A4S4LCT1-F1
#
_cell.length_a   1.000
_cell.length_b   1.000
_cell.length_c   1.000
_cell.angle_alpha   90.00
_cell.angle_beta   90.00
_cell.angle_gamma   90.00
#
_symmetry.space_group_name_H-M   'P 1'
#
loop_
_entity.id
_entity.type
_entity.pdbx_description
1 polymer ?
#
loop_
_entity_poly.entity_id
_entity_poly.type
_entity_poly.pdbx_seq_one_letter_code
_entity_poly.pdbx_strand_id
1 'polypeptide(L)'
;IHDALENLPHLQTLIIPDPYGGDNIPNGSSSTTFSWILPLRPPFQLREAKILLPYDAHTAAFLASQPTLRAIHITEAVPSLTLDDMFPTDTDAQGEGDKDAPPLPELVLFDGPMGVAARLLDSPLVRLQVFQHHENDLRVFIPRLARVRTLRAFSMHFVSEQRVVEVVRLIAKYCPQIRHIGVLSLPSISVCCTSRSSFVTRKILKYTWCDQRSGLHAHLLSFTALSSLEVDLTRWLPQPSAPLQRVVATELRMYCPTLQVFIVWYGSHRFVWQLKDDGGEGDWKLRMESAGDGVGWEVA
;
A
#
# COMPACT_ATOMS: atom_id res chain seq x y z
N ILE A 1 21.25 1.73 -23.30
CA ILE A 1 20.66 2.40 -22.12
C ILE A 1 21.76 2.71 -21.10
N HIS A 2 22.50 1.70 -20.63
CA HIS A 2 23.66 1.88 -19.75
C HIS A 2 24.58 3.05 -20.19
N ASP A 3 25.13 2.99 -21.40
CA ASP A 3 26.02 4.04 -21.92
C ASP A 3 25.35 5.42 -22.03
N ALA A 4 24.02 5.45 -22.24
CA ALA A 4 23.29 6.72 -22.27
C ALA A 4 23.20 7.31 -20.86
N LEU A 5 22.97 6.50 -19.83
CA LEU A 5 22.95 6.94 -18.42
C LEU A 5 24.31 7.50 -17.99
N GLU A 6 25.42 6.91 -18.44
CA GLU A 6 26.77 7.42 -18.16
C GLU A 6 27.05 8.81 -18.77
N ASN A 7 26.23 9.27 -19.72
CA ASN A 7 26.37 10.57 -20.35
C ASN A 7 25.37 11.62 -19.83
N LEU A 8 24.63 11.31 -18.75
CA LEU A 8 23.58 12.18 -18.19
C LEU A 8 23.90 12.62 -16.75
N PRO A 9 24.91 13.48 -16.51
CA PRO A 9 25.38 13.84 -15.17
C PRO A 9 24.37 14.61 -14.30
N HIS A 10 23.34 15.21 -14.93
CA HIS A 10 22.31 16.00 -14.25
C HIS A 10 20.98 15.26 -14.08
N LEU A 11 20.95 13.95 -14.35
CA LEU A 11 19.73 13.15 -14.22
C LEU A 11 19.26 13.10 -12.75
N GLN A 12 18.03 13.54 -12.50
CA GLN A 12 17.42 13.51 -11.16
C GLN A 12 16.24 12.54 -11.05
N THR A 13 15.59 12.23 -12.17
CA THR A 13 14.45 11.31 -12.22
C THR A 13 14.74 10.25 -13.26
N LEU A 14 14.63 8.98 -12.86
CA LEU A 14 14.82 7.83 -13.75
C LEU A 14 13.53 7.03 -13.81
N ILE A 15 13.04 6.81 -15.02
CA ILE A 15 11.90 5.91 -15.28
C ILE A 15 12.39 4.84 -16.26
N ILE A 16 12.41 3.59 -15.80
CA ILE A 16 12.72 2.43 -16.62
C ILE A 16 11.44 1.62 -16.73
N PRO A 17 10.77 1.63 -17.91
CA PRO A 17 9.59 0.82 -18.13
C PRO A 17 9.95 -0.67 -18.19
N ASP A 18 8.96 -1.52 -17.96
CA ASP A 18 9.12 -2.96 -18.14
C ASP A 18 9.39 -3.23 -19.64
N PRO A 19 10.54 -3.84 -19.99
CA PRO A 19 10.84 -4.16 -21.38
C PRO A 19 9.86 -5.15 -22.03
N TYR A 20 9.04 -5.88 -21.25
CA TYR A 20 8.09 -6.88 -21.75
C TYR A 20 6.62 -6.46 -21.74
N GLY A 21 6.30 -5.28 -21.20
CA GLY A 21 4.94 -4.75 -21.21
C GLY A 21 3.94 -5.54 -20.34
N GLY A 22 4.38 -6.06 -19.19
CA GLY A 22 3.53 -6.59 -18.11
C GLY A 22 3.01 -8.01 -18.29
N ASP A 23 2.70 -8.43 -19.52
CA ASP A 23 1.93 -9.67 -19.76
C ASP A 23 2.64 -10.72 -20.64
N ASN A 24 3.84 -10.43 -21.15
CA ASN A 24 4.55 -11.30 -22.09
C ASN A 24 5.84 -11.90 -21.50
N ILE A 25 5.78 -12.50 -20.31
CA ILE A 25 6.86 -13.37 -19.85
C ILE A 25 6.72 -14.69 -20.62
N PRO A 26 7.67 -15.08 -21.49
CA PRO A 26 7.60 -16.35 -22.19
C PRO A 26 7.66 -17.49 -21.16
N ASN A 27 6.56 -18.24 -21.05
CA ASN A 27 6.44 -19.56 -20.43
C ASN A 27 7.59 -19.98 -19.49
N GLY A 28 7.52 -19.54 -18.23
CA GLY A 28 8.28 -20.16 -17.13
C GLY A 28 9.80 -20.04 -17.19
N SER A 29 10.38 -19.23 -18.08
CA SER A 29 11.80 -18.93 -18.05
C SER A 29 12.08 -17.85 -17.01
N SER A 30 12.84 -18.22 -15.97
CA SER A 30 13.60 -17.38 -15.04
C SER A 30 13.60 -15.88 -15.38
N SER A 31 13.06 -15.05 -14.48
CA SER A 31 13.23 -13.58 -14.42
C SER A 31 14.51 -13.14 -15.14
N THR A 32 14.41 -12.73 -16.40
CA THR A 32 15.55 -12.17 -17.13
C THR A 32 15.86 -10.83 -16.49
N THR A 33 16.92 -10.80 -15.68
CA THR A 33 17.33 -9.61 -14.95
C THR A 33 18.04 -8.65 -15.91
N PHE A 34 17.39 -7.53 -16.23
CA PHE A 34 18.01 -6.43 -16.98
C PHE A 34 18.64 -5.38 -16.08
N SER A 35 18.78 -5.68 -14.79
CA SER A 35 19.36 -4.78 -13.80
C SER A 35 20.76 -4.30 -14.18
N TRP A 36 21.52 -5.09 -14.95
CA TRP A 36 22.84 -4.73 -15.49
C TRP A 36 22.86 -3.43 -16.32
N ILE A 37 21.70 -2.95 -16.81
CA ILE A 37 21.64 -1.65 -17.50
C ILE A 37 21.85 -0.45 -16.56
N LEU A 38 21.75 -0.66 -15.24
CA LEU A 38 21.92 0.35 -14.21
C LEU A 38 23.41 0.50 -13.85
N PRO A 39 24.06 1.62 -14.14
CA PRO A 39 25.48 1.77 -13.80
C PRO A 39 25.68 1.80 -12.28
N LEU A 40 26.56 0.96 -11.72
CA LEU A 40 26.84 0.93 -10.28
C LEU A 40 27.57 2.17 -9.75
N ARG A 41 28.13 2.99 -10.65
CA ARG A 41 28.78 4.27 -10.36
C ARG A 41 28.27 5.34 -11.32
N PRO A 42 26.99 5.72 -11.22
CA PRO A 42 26.42 6.70 -12.12
C PRO A 42 27.08 8.08 -11.91
N PRO A 43 27.21 8.90 -12.97
CA PRO A 43 27.72 10.28 -12.86
C PRO A 43 26.66 11.26 -12.31
N PHE A 44 25.51 10.76 -11.87
CA PHE A 44 24.35 11.53 -11.45
C PHE A 44 23.83 11.06 -10.09
N GLN A 45 22.91 11.84 -9.52
CA GLN A 45 22.28 11.60 -8.23
C GLN A 45 20.76 11.76 -8.37
N LEU A 46 20.05 10.65 -8.24
CA LEU A 46 18.61 10.58 -8.38
C LEU A 46 17.91 11.10 -7.13
N ARG A 47 16.79 11.79 -7.35
CA ARG A 47 15.77 12.11 -6.36
C ARG A 47 14.60 11.16 -6.46
N GLU A 48 14.29 10.66 -7.66
CA GLU A 48 13.15 9.79 -7.91
C GLU A 48 13.53 8.67 -8.88
N ALA A 49 13.12 7.45 -8.56
CA ALA A 49 13.36 6.28 -9.39
C ALA A 49 12.08 5.44 -9.52
N LYS A 50 11.63 5.22 -10.76
CA LYS A 50 10.57 4.29 -11.11
C LYS A 50 11.17 3.17 -11.96
N ILE A 51 11.42 2.03 -11.33
CA ILE A 51 12.14 0.90 -11.93
C ILE A 51 11.17 -0.27 -12.06
N LEU A 52 10.78 -0.60 -13.28
CA LEU A 52 9.90 -1.72 -13.55
C LEU A 52 10.67 -3.04 -13.79
N LEU A 53 11.91 -3.11 -13.31
CA LEU A 53 12.75 -4.30 -13.36
C LEU A 53 12.66 -5.07 -12.03
N PRO A 54 12.92 -6.39 -12.03
CA PRO A 54 13.00 -7.18 -10.80
C PRO A 54 14.01 -6.62 -9.80
N TYR A 55 13.62 -6.52 -8.53
CA TYR A 55 14.53 -6.12 -7.46
C TYR A 55 15.51 -7.24 -7.09
N ASP A 56 16.69 -7.18 -7.69
CA ASP A 56 17.81 -8.08 -7.43
C ASP A 56 18.99 -7.36 -6.74
N ALA A 57 20.07 -8.09 -6.46
CA ALA A 57 21.26 -7.55 -5.80
C ALA A 57 21.88 -6.36 -6.57
N HIS A 58 21.78 -6.36 -7.91
CA HIS A 58 22.33 -5.30 -8.73
C HIS A 58 21.48 -4.03 -8.66
N THR A 59 20.16 -4.16 -8.71
CA THR A 59 19.21 -3.05 -8.48
C THR A 59 19.38 -2.47 -7.09
N ALA A 60 19.53 -3.33 -6.07
CA ALA A 60 19.80 -2.89 -4.70
C ALA A 60 21.12 -2.10 -4.59
N ALA A 61 22.19 -2.59 -5.21
CA ALA A 61 23.48 -1.90 -5.23
C ALA A 61 23.44 -0.56 -5.97
N PHE A 62 22.71 -0.50 -7.08
CA PHE A 62 22.45 0.75 -7.80
C PHE A 62 21.74 1.76 -6.90
N LEU A 63 20.62 1.38 -6.28
CA LEU A 63 19.86 2.28 -5.40
C LEU A 63 20.66 2.73 -4.19
N ALA A 64 21.46 1.85 -3.59
CA ALA A 64 22.37 2.17 -2.49
C ALA A 64 23.43 3.23 -2.86
N SER A 65 23.77 3.38 -4.15
CA SER A 65 24.68 4.43 -4.63
C SER A 65 24.03 5.83 -4.71
N GLN A 66 22.72 5.94 -4.45
CA GLN A 66 21.91 7.15 -4.60
C GLN A 66 21.45 7.72 -3.23
N PRO A 67 22.32 8.38 -2.45
CA PRO A 67 21.97 8.90 -1.13
C PRO A 67 20.88 9.98 -1.14
N THR A 68 20.69 10.70 -2.24
CA THR A 68 19.68 11.79 -2.37
C THR A 68 18.30 11.28 -2.79
N LEU A 69 18.10 9.97 -2.85
CA LEU A 69 16.89 9.37 -3.38
C LEU A 69 15.74 9.53 -2.38
N ARG A 70 14.67 10.18 -2.83
CA ARG A 70 13.49 10.53 -2.02
C ARG A 70 12.27 9.68 -2.34
N ALA A 71 12.14 9.18 -3.56
CA ALA A 71 11.03 8.35 -3.99
C ALA A 71 11.50 7.14 -4.81
N ILE A 72 10.99 5.96 -4.46
CA ILE A 72 11.20 4.71 -5.20
C ILE A 72 9.86 4.09 -5.54
N HIS A 73 9.72 3.68 -6.80
CA HIS A 73 8.68 2.78 -7.27
C HIS A 73 9.32 1.55 -7.92
N ILE A 74 8.98 0.36 -7.44
CA ILE A 74 9.42 -0.94 -7.98
C ILE A 74 8.18 -1.76 -8.26
N THR A 75 8.06 -2.43 -9.41
CA THR A 75 6.87 -3.25 -9.74
C THR A 75 7.01 -4.73 -9.45
N GLU A 76 8.25 -5.25 -9.40
CA GLU A 76 8.48 -6.69 -9.31
C GLU A 76 9.60 -7.02 -8.31
N ALA A 77 9.34 -7.99 -7.43
CA ALA A 77 10.35 -8.62 -6.59
C ALA A 77 10.69 -10.01 -7.16
N VAL A 78 11.95 -10.41 -7.03
CA VAL A 78 12.37 -11.78 -7.39
C VAL A 78 11.66 -12.78 -6.46
N PRO A 79 11.12 -13.90 -6.98
CA PRO A 79 10.35 -14.88 -6.19
C PRO A 79 11.07 -15.49 -4.97
N SER A 80 12.41 -15.38 -4.92
CA SER A 80 13.24 -15.87 -3.82
C SER A 80 13.30 -14.94 -2.60
N LEU A 81 12.54 -13.84 -2.58
CA LEU A 81 12.41 -12.97 -1.41
C LEU A 81 11.25 -13.43 -0.54
N THR A 82 11.29 -14.68 -0.07
CA THR A 82 10.29 -15.21 0.86
C THR A 82 10.55 -14.70 2.27
N LEU A 83 9.51 -14.66 3.13
CA LEU A 83 9.68 -14.26 4.53
C LEU A 83 10.76 -15.07 5.26
N ASP A 84 10.92 -16.35 4.94
CA ASP A 84 11.89 -17.22 5.60
C ASP A 84 13.34 -16.83 5.27
N ASP A 85 13.61 -16.35 4.06
CA ASP A 85 14.91 -15.78 3.67
C ASP A 85 15.13 -14.36 4.24
N MET A 86 14.04 -13.66 4.58
CA MET A 86 14.06 -12.28 5.05
C MET A 86 14.08 -12.14 6.59
N PHE A 87 13.68 -13.19 7.29
CA PHE A 87 13.52 -13.22 8.74
C PHE A 87 14.04 -14.54 9.30
N PRO A 88 15.37 -14.76 9.32
CA PRO A 88 15.92 -15.91 10.01
C PRO A 88 15.47 -15.85 11.46
N THR A 89 14.72 -16.86 11.90
CA THR A 89 14.52 -17.12 13.33
C THR A 89 15.90 -17.21 13.98
N ASP A 90 16.07 -16.61 15.17
CA ASP A 90 17.33 -16.44 15.92
C ASP A 90 18.14 -17.75 16.16
N THR A 91 17.70 -18.89 15.64
CA THR A 91 18.34 -20.21 15.74
C THR A 91 19.43 -20.47 14.71
N ASP A 92 19.49 -19.77 13.57
CA ASP A 92 20.48 -20.04 12.51
C ASP A 92 21.46 -18.87 12.33
N ALA A 93 22.20 -18.56 13.39
CA ALA A 93 23.33 -17.63 13.37
C ALA A 93 24.55 -18.23 12.66
N GLN A 94 24.48 -18.50 11.36
CA GLN A 94 25.65 -18.66 10.47
C GLN A 94 25.22 -18.80 9.01
N GLY A 95 24.85 -17.67 8.39
CA GLY A 95 24.72 -17.52 6.95
C GLY A 95 25.31 -16.18 6.52
N GLU A 96 26.56 -16.18 6.07
CA GLU A 96 27.12 -15.10 5.26
C GLU A 96 26.31 -15.01 3.96
N GLY A 97 25.33 -14.11 3.85
CA GLY A 97 24.63 -13.99 2.57
C GLY A 97 23.31 -13.25 2.50
N ASP A 98 23.15 -12.11 3.18
CA ASP A 98 22.55 -10.94 2.51
C ASP A 98 22.88 -9.72 3.38
N LYS A 99 23.82 -8.90 2.93
CA LYS A 99 24.10 -7.62 3.58
C LYS A 99 22.83 -6.80 3.43
N ASP A 100 22.21 -6.46 4.55
CA ASP A 100 21.18 -5.43 4.64
C ASP A 100 21.52 -4.31 3.66
N ALA A 101 20.66 -4.09 2.66
CA ALA A 101 20.81 -2.94 1.77
C ALA A 101 20.87 -1.70 2.67
N PRO A 102 21.89 -0.84 2.54
CA PRO A 102 22.06 0.26 3.46
C PRO A 102 20.79 1.15 3.43
N PRO A 103 20.36 1.68 4.58
CA PRO A 103 19.20 2.55 4.63
C PRO A 103 19.43 3.76 3.72
N LEU A 104 18.37 4.18 3.03
CA LEU A 104 18.42 5.33 2.14
C LEU A 104 18.04 6.58 2.95
N PRO A 105 18.99 7.48 3.24
CA PRO A 105 18.84 8.48 4.30
C PRO A 105 17.81 9.57 3.97
N GLU A 106 17.51 9.82 2.70
CA GLU A 106 16.52 10.80 2.26
C GLU A 106 15.21 10.18 1.75
N LEU A 107 15.07 8.85 1.82
CA LEU A 107 13.92 8.15 1.25
C LEU A 107 12.66 8.40 2.06
N VAL A 108 11.70 9.09 1.45
CA VAL A 108 10.42 9.47 2.07
C VAL A 108 9.22 8.74 1.47
N LEU A 109 9.33 8.25 0.23
CA LEU A 109 8.27 7.56 -0.48
C LEU A 109 8.76 6.23 -1.02
N PHE A 110 8.06 5.16 -0.67
CA PHE A 110 8.25 3.86 -1.29
C PHE A 110 6.92 3.31 -1.79
N ASP A 111 6.93 2.78 -3.01
CA ASP A 111 5.85 2.01 -3.61
C ASP A 111 6.45 0.75 -4.24
N GLY A 112 6.07 -0.43 -3.74
CA GLY A 112 6.66 -1.66 -4.26
C GLY A 112 6.28 -2.94 -3.53
N PRO A 113 6.96 -4.05 -3.86
CA PRO A 113 6.79 -5.30 -3.16
C PRO A 113 7.11 -5.17 -1.68
N MET A 114 6.29 -5.76 -0.81
CA MET A 114 6.48 -5.71 0.65
C MET A 114 7.86 -6.27 1.08
N GLY A 115 8.38 -7.25 0.34
CA GLY A 115 9.72 -7.82 0.55
C GLY A 115 10.82 -6.77 0.56
N VAL A 116 10.76 -5.86 -0.42
CA VAL A 116 11.72 -4.76 -0.58
C VAL A 116 11.47 -3.68 0.47
N ALA A 117 10.20 -3.33 0.73
CA ALA A 117 9.83 -2.37 1.76
C ALA A 117 10.41 -2.74 3.14
N ALA A 118 10.43 -4.03 3.48
CA ALA A 118 10.95 -4.54 4.75
C ALA A 118 12.44 -4.24 4.96
N ARG A 119 13.23 -4.12 3.89
CA ARG A 119 14.65 -3.76 3.92
C ARG A 119 14.87 -2.25 4.05
N LEU A 120 13.85 -1.45 3.71
CA LEU A 120 13.92 0.01 3.70
C LEU A 120 13.32 0.66 4.95
N LEU A 121 12.88 -0.13 5.95
CA LEU A 121 12.24 0.38 7.16
C LEU A 121 13.17 1.23 8.05
N ASP A 122 14.48 1.17 7.85
CA ASP A 122 15.42 2.06 8.54
C ASP A 122 15.60 3.43 7.85
N SER A 123 14.92 3.64 6.71
CA SER A 123 14.82 4.94 6.03
C SER A 123 13.69 5.80 6.63
N PRO A 124 13.74 7.14 6.52
CA PRO A 124 12.74 8.05 7.10
C PRO A 124 11.44 8.11 6.29
N LEU A 125 10.85 6.95 5.99
CA LEU A 125 9.66 6.82 5.16
C LEU A 125 8.49 7.62 5.74
N VAL A 126 7.86 8.42 4.90
CA VAL A 126 6.64 9.19 5.21
C VAL A 126 5.43 8.52 4.56
N ARG A 127 5.61 7.98 3.34
CA ARG A 127 4.58 7.28 2.59
C ARG A 127 5.09 5.90 2.19
N LEU A 128 4.28 4.90 2.46
CA LEU A 128 4.58 3.51 2.14
C LEU A 128 3.39 2.87 1.46
N GLN A 129 3.57 2.42 0.22
CA GLN A 129 2.64 1.55 -0.47
C GLN A 129 3.30 0.19 -0.68
N VAL A 130 2.57 -0.88 -0.33
CA VAL A 130 3.04 -2.24 -0.51
C VAL A 130 2.04 -3.09 -1.29
N PHE A 131 2.57 -3.99 -2.12
CA PHE A 131 1.83 -5.04 -2.80
C PHE A 131 2.65 -6.35 -2.79
N GLN A 132 2.18 -7.41 -3.48
CA GLN A 132 2.84 -8.72 -3.54
C GLN A 132 3.15 -9.29 -2.13
N HIS A 133 2.19 -9.17 -1.23
CA HIS A 133 2.24 -9.73 0.12
C HIS A 133 1.32 -10.95 0.23
N HIS A 134 1.69 -11.93 1.06
CA HIS A 134 0.71 -12.89 1.56
C HIS A 134 0.02 -12.32 2.81
N GLU A 135 -1.22 -12.73 3.06
CA GLU A 135 -2.02 -12.18 4.16
C GLU A 135 -1.37 -12.42 5.54
N ASN A 136 -0.65 -13.54 5.70
CA ASN A 136 0.05 -13.86 6.95
C ASN A 136 1.22 -12.91 7.21
N ASP A 137 1.83 -12.39 6.14
CA ASP A 137 3.02 -11.58 6.23
C ASP A 137 2.72 -10.19 6.80
N LEU A 138 1.52 -9.67 6.55
CA LEU A 138 1.05 -8.40 7.13
C LEU A 138 1.06 -8.44 8.66
N ARG A 139 0.83 -9.61 9.27
CA ARG A 139 0.85 -9.77 10.74
C ARG A 139 2.25 -9.57 11.32
N VAL A 140 3.29 -9.87 10.54
CA VAL A 140 4.69 -9.72 10.93
C VAL A 140 5.22 -8.35 10.50
N PHE A 141 4.81 -7.87 9.33
CA PHE A 141 5.28 -6.63 8.73
C PHE A 141 4.76 -5.39 9.47
N ILE A 142 3.46 -5.29 9.72
CA ILE A 142 2.85 -4.08 10.31
C ILE A 142 3.45 -3.72 11.69
N PRO A 143 3.69 -4.67 12.63
CA PRO A 143 4.38 -4.36 13.87
C PRO A 143 5.74 -3.68 13.70
N ARG A 144 6.50 -4.03 12.65
CA ARG A 144 7.82 -3.42 12.38
C ARG A 144 7.71 -1.96 11.94
N LEU A 145 6.58 -1.56 11.35
CA LEU A 145 6.33 -0.16 10.98
C LEU A 145 6.33 0.79 12.19
N ALA A 146 6.15 0.27 13.42
CA ALA A 146 6.30 1.06 14.64
C ALA A 146 7.70 1.69 14.81
N ARG A 147 8.73 1.14 14.13
CA ARG A 147 10.08 1.70 14.08
C ARG A 147 10.14 2.98 13.24
N VAL A 148 9.26 3.11 12.25
CA VAL A 148 9.22 4.24 11.31
C VAL A 148 8.36 5.37 11.86
N ARG A 149 8.94 6.20 12.72
CA ARG A 149 8.22 7.30 13.40
C ARG A 149 7.74 8.41 12.45
N THR A 150 8.35 8.52 11.27
CA THR A 150 8.01 9.49 10.23
C THR A 150 6.80 9.08 9.39
N LEU A 151 6.36 7.82 9.47
CA LEU A 151 5.29 7.30 8.61
C LEU A 151 3.96 8.03 8.86
N ARG A 152 3.33 8.50 7.77
CA ARG A 152 2.05 9.21 7.77
C ARG A 152 1.03 8.59 6.84
N ALA A 153 1.45 7.89 5.79
CA ALA A 153 0.57 7.20 4.87
C ALA A 153 1.00 5.75 4.69
N PHE A 154 0.05 4.82 4.83
CA PHE A 154 0.29 3.40 4.59
C PHE A 154 -0.83 2.82 3.72
N SER A 155 -0.47 2.27 2.56
CA SER A 155 -1.38 1.62 1.63
C SER A 155 -0.96 0.18 1.39
N MET A 156 -1.95 -0.71 1.27
CA MET A 156 -1.74 -2.11 0.92
C MET A 156 -2.72 -2.49 -0.19
N HIS A 157 -2.22 -3.09 -1.27
CA HIS A 157 -3.07 -3.51 -2.36
C HIS A 157 -3.59 -4.94 -2.15
N PHE A 158 -4.84 -5.20 -2.54
CA PHE A 158 -5.44 -6.55 -2.50
C PHE A 158 -5.62 -7.15 -1.10
N VAL A 159 -5.82 -6.33 -0.06
CA VAL A 159 -6.25 -6.84 1.26
C VAL A 159 -7.68 -7.37 1.15
N SER A 160 -7.88 -8.65 1.45
CA SER A 160 -9.19 -9.28 1.40
C SER A 160 -10.13 -8.75 2.48
N GLU A 161 -11.43 -8.70 2.18
CA GLU A 161 -12.49 -8.26 3.09
C GLU A 161 -12.42 -8.97 4.46
N GLN A 162 -12.07 -10.26 4.45
CA GLN A 162 -11.96 -11.09 5.65
C GLN A 162 -10.86 -10.64 6.61
N ARG A 163 -9.82 -9.95 6.10
CA ARG A 163 -8.63 -9.52 6.86
C ARG A 163 -8.60 -8.05 7.19
N VAL A 164 -9.41 -7.22 6.54
CA VAL A 164 -9.38 -5.76 6.73
C VAL A 164 -9.48 -5.37 8.20
N VAL A 165 -10.36 -5.99 8.98
CA VAL A 165 -10.52 -5.69 10.41
C VAL A 165 -9.25 -5.97 11.19
N GLU A 166 -8.61 -7.11 10.93
CA GLU A 166 -7.35 -7.49 11.58
C GLU A 166 -6.22 -6.55 11.18
N VAL A 167 -6.10 -6.21 9.91
CA VAL A 167 -5.07 -5.32 9.37
C VAL A 167 -5.23 -3.92 9.99
N VAL A 168 -6.44 -3.36 9.98
CA VAL A 168 -6.71 -2.05 10.60
C VAL A 168 -6.45 -2.08 12.11
N ARG A 169 -6.77 -3.17 12.81
CA ARG A 169 -6.41 -3.36 14.22
C ARG A 169 -4.90 -3.29 14.44
N LEU A 170 -4.12 -3.95 13.60
CA LEU A 170 -2.65 -3.93 13.68
C LEU A 170 -2.12 -2.52 13.43
N ILE A 171 -2.61 -1.84 12.38
CA ILE A 171 -2.20 -0.47 12.07
C ILE A 171 -2.56 0.48 13.22
N ALA A 172 -3.78 0.39 13.75
CA ALA A 172 -4.22 1.18 14.90
C ALA A 172 -3.32 0.97 16.13
N LYS A 173 -2.90 -0.28 16.38
CA LYS A 173 -2.04 -0.63 17.52
C LYS A 173 -0.60 -0.14 17.36
N TYR A 174 -0.01 -0.30 16.18
CA TYR A 174 1.43 -0.09 15.97
C TYR A 174 1.76 1.26 15.31
N CYS A 175 0.80 1.86 14.61
CA CYS A 175 0.96 3.11 13.87
C CYS A 175 -0.26 4.05 14.01
N PRO A 176 -0.70 4.40 15.25
CA PRO A 176 -1.88 5.25 15.47
C PRO A 176 -1.73 6.68 14.94
N GLN A 177 -0.51 7.11 14.64
CA GLN A 177 -0.18 8.44 14.10
C GLN A 177 -0.43 8.59 12.59
N ILE A 178 -0.81 7.51 11.91
CA ILE A 178 -1.06 7.53 10.46
C ILE A 178 -2.22 8.48 10.15
N ARG A 179 -2.03 9.23 9.06
CA ARG A 179 -3.01 10.19 8.50
C ARG A 179 -3.76 9.62 7.31
N HIS A 180 -3.17 8.66 6.62
CA HIS A 180 -3.76 8.05 5.44
C HIS A 180 -3.65 6.51 5.48
N ILE A 181 -4.77 5.81 5.32
CA ILE A 181 -4.80 4.35 5.11
C ILE A 181 -5.38 4.03 3.73
N GLY A 182 -4.62 3.28 2.94
CA GLY A 182 -4.90 3.01 1.53
C GLY A 182 -5.50 1.65 1.22
N VAL A 183 -6.43 1.66 0.26
CA VAL A 183 -7.04 0.52 -0.47
C VAL A 183 -7.55 -0.63 0.40
N LEU A 184 -8.50 -0.34 1.29
CA LEU A 184 -9.19 -1.36 2.09
C LEU A 184 -10.45 -1.89 1.38
N SER A 185 -10.60 -3.21 1.25
CA SER A 185 -11.85 -3.84 0.83
C SER A 185 -12.89 -3.76 1.96
N LEU A 186 -13.77 -2.75 1.95
CA LEU A 186 -14.75 -2.60 3.04
C LEU A 186 -15.72 -3.78 3.05
N PRO A 187 -16.06 -4.31 4.26
CA PRO A 187 -17.10 -5.30 4.41
C PRO A 187 -18.42 -4.83 3.78
N SER A 188 -18.94 -5.60 2.83
CA SER A 188 -20.20 -5.26 2.16
C SER A 188 -21.34 -5.25 3.17
N ILE A 189 -22.24 -4.27 3.02
CA ILE A 189 -23.51 -4.23 3.75
C ILE A 189 -24.44 -5.28 3.12
N SER A 190 -24.09 -6.56 3.21
CA SER A 190 -25.07 -7.59 2.85
C SER A 190 -26.19 -7.51 3.88
N VAL A 191 -27.38 -7.17 3.39
CA VAL A 191 -28.58 -6.93 4.17
C VAL A 191 -28.91 -8.22 4.94
N CYS A 192 -28.64 -8.24 6.25
CA CYS A 192 -29.11 -9.28 7.19
C CYS A 192 -30.64 -9.38 7.30
N CYS A 193 -31.36 -8.57 6.52
CA CYS A 193 -32.80 -8.52 6.41
C CYS A 193 -33.25 -9.21 5.11
N THR A 194 -33.49 -10.51 5.15
CA THR A 194 -34.81 -11.04 4.76
C THR A 194 -34.94 -12.55 5.02
N SER A 195 -36.16 -12.86 5.43
CA SER A 195 -36.80 -14.16 5.57
C SER A 195 -36.59 -14.93 6.87
N ARG A 196 -37.72 -14.99 7.60
CA ARG A 196 -38.05 -15.73 8.81
C ARG A 196 -38.22 -17.24 8.54
N SER A 197 -37.56 -17.81 7.53
CA SER A 197 -37.81 -19.19 7.11
C SER A 197 -36.54 -20.00 6.87
N SER A 198 -36.59 -21.25 7.36
CA SER A 198 -35.62 -22.35 7.34
C SER A 198 -34.46 -22.29 8.34
N PHE A 199 -34.61 -23.14 9.36
CA PHE A 199 -33.74 -23.39 10.50
C PHE A 199 -32.49 -24.21 10.12
N VAL A 200 -31.42 -23.97 10.88
CA VAL A 200 -30.24 -24.81 11.14
C VAL A 200 -28.92 -24.48 10.43
N THR A 201 -28.84 -24.23 9.11
CA THR A 201 -27.50 -24.01 8.46
C THR A 201 -27.07 -22.54 8.33
N ARG A 202 -27.96 -21.58 8.64
CA ARG A 202 -27.71 -20.13 8.50
C ARG A 202 -27.08 -19.45 9.72
N LYS A 203 -26.88 -20.17 10.83
CA LYS A 203 -26.47 -19.57 12.12
C LYS A 203 -24.96 -19.28 12.21
N ILE A 204 -24.13 -19.79 11.29
CA ILE A 204 -22.68 -19.55 11.32
C ILE A 204 -22.31 -18.36 10.41
N LEU A 205 -22.96 -18.20 9.26
CA LEU A 205 -22.68 -17.12 8.30
C LEU A 205 -23.38 -15.80 8.62
N LYS A 206 -24.43 -15.77 9.47
CA LYS A 206 -25.16 -14.52 9.76
C LYS A 206 -24.51 -13.67 10.86
N TYR A 207 -23.68 -14.27 11.72
CA TYR A 207 -23.06 -13.58 12.86
C TYR A 207 -21.68 -13.01 12.57
N THR A 208 -21.00 -13.46 11.52
CA THR A 208 -19.62 -13.04 11.23
C THR A 208 -19.52 -11.68 10.52
N TRP A 209 -20.51 -11.26 9.71
CA TRP A 209 -20.37 -10.07 8.85
C TRP A 209 -20.79 -8.75 9.52
N CYS A 210 -21.89 -8.72 10.28
CA CYS A 210 -22.23 -7.57 11.13
C CYS A 210 -21.14 -7.29 12.19
N ASP A 211 -20.39 -8.33 12.58
CA ASP A 211 -19.27 -8.23 13.49
C ASP A 211 -18.05 -7.56 12.82
N GLN A 212 -17.76 -7.85 11.54
CA GLN A 212 -16.60 -7.23 10.87
C GLN A 212 -16.71 -5.71 10.73
N ARG A 213 -17.88 -5.19 10.33
CA ARG A 213 -18.06 -3.74 10.19
C ARG A 213 -17.97 -3.02 11.54
N SER A 214 -18.58 -3.61 12.58
CA SER A 214 -18.51 -3.11 13.95
C SER A 214 -17.09 -3.17 14.51
N GLY A 215 -16.35 -4.25 14.23
CA GLY A 215 -14.95 -4.39 14.61
C GLY A 215 -14.05 -3.36 13.92
N LEU A 216 -14.29 -3.09 12.63
CA LEU A 216 -13.60 -2.01 11.92
C LEU A 216 -13.84 -0.66 12.60
N HIS A 217 -15.11 -0.33 12.89
CA HIS A 217 -15.47 0.90 13.59
C HIS A 217 -14.78 1.04 14.95
N ALA A 218 -14.71 -0.03 15.73
CA ALA A 218 -14.03 -0.03 17.02
C ALA A 218 -12.53 0.33 16.90
N HIS A 219 -11.87 -0.11 15.84
CA HIS A 219 -10.47 0.21 15.58
C HIS A 219 -10.27 1.60 14.98
N LEU A 220 -11.23 2.12 14.21
CA LEU A 220 -11.17 3.48 13.68
C LEU A 220 -11.10 4.55 14.78
N LEU A 221 -11.75 4.31 15.92
CA LEU A 221 -11.70 5.20 17.09
C LEU A 221 -10.30 5.30 17.72
N SER A 222 -9.40 4.36 17.42
CA SER A 222 -8.04 4.35 17.96
C SER A 222 -7.09 5.28 17.21
N PHE A 223 -7.47 5.78 16.03
CA PHE A 223 -6.65 6.72 15.29
C PHE A 223 -6.84 8.15 15.77
N THR A 224 -5.74 8.85 16.01
CA THR A 224 -5.75 10.23 16.51
C THR A 224 -5.55 11.27 15.41
N ALA A 225 -5.06 10.84 14.24
CA ALA A 225 -4.67 11.73 13.15
C ALA A 225 -5.16 11.27 11.77
N LEU A 226 -5.94 10.18 11.69
CA LEU A 226 -6.40 9.61 10.42
C LEU A 226 -7.36 10.58 9.75
N SER A 227 -6.90 11.24 8.68
CA SER A 227 -7.66 12.25 7.94
C SER A 227 -8.11 11.76 6.58
N SER A 228 -7.52 10.68 6.08
CA SER A 228 -7.83 10.13 4.77
C SER A 228 -7.92 8.61 4.79
N LEU A 229 -8.97 8.09 4.16
CA LEU A 229 -9.21 6.65 4.05
C LEU A 229 -9.61 6.32 2.62
N GLU A 230 -8.94 5.35 2.02
CA GLU A 230 -9.22 4.87 0.68
C GLU A 230 -9.71 3.43 0.72
N VAL A 231 -10.81 3.16 0.00
CA VAL A 231 -11.51 1.88 0.06
C VAL A 231 -11.83 1.37 -1.34
N ASP A 232 -11.72 0.05 -1.51
CA ASP A 232 -12.16 -0.65 -2.72
C ASP A 232 -13.55 -1.24 -2.48
N LEU A 233 -14.52 -0.73 -3.25
CA LEU A 233 -15.91 -1.16 -3.21
C LEU A 233 -16.31 -1.91 -4.48
N THR A 234 -15.36 -2.29 -5.33
CA THR A 234 -15.60 -2.97 -6.61
C THR A 234 -16.44 -4.24 -6.45
N ARG A 235 -16.24 -4.96 -5.34
CA ARG A 235 -16.92 -6.22 -5.03
C ARG A 235 -18.33 -6.06 -4.44
N TRP A 236 -18.76 -4.83 -4.12
CA TRP A 236 -20.10 -4.60 -3.58
C TRP A 236 -21.16 -4.85 -4.64
N LEU A 237 -22.24 -5.53 -4.26
CA LEU A 237 -23.36 -5.86 -5.13
C LEU A 237 -24.69 -5.52 -4.43
N PRO A 238 -25.41 -4.47 -4.88
CA PRO A 238 -25.02 -3.51 -5.93
C PRO A 238 -23.89 -2.58 -5.47
N GLN A 239 -23.13 -2.02 -6.43
CA GLN A 239 -22.18 -0.95 -6.14
C GLN A 239 -22.93 0.30 -5.66
N PRO A 240 -22.47 0.97 -4.58
CA PRO A 240 -23.22 2.08 -4.01
C PRO A 240 -23.21 3.31 -4.92
N SER A 241 -24.38 3.91 -5.12
CA SER A 241 -24.51 5.20 -5.81
C SER A 241 -23.83 6.32 -5.03
N ALA A 242 -23.57 7.47 -5.66
CA ALA A 242 -22.92 8.60 -4.99
C ALA A 242 -23.61 9.03 -3.66
N PRO A 243 -24.94 9.12 -3.57
CA PRO A 243 -25.60 9.36 -2.28
C PRO A 243 -25.28 8.30 -1.21
N LEU A 244 -25.19 7.02 -1.59
CA LEU A 244 -24.87 5.93 -0.67
C LEU A 244 -23.39 5.93 -0.28
N GLN A 245 -22.47 6.30 -1.19
CA GLN A 245 -21.07 6.53 -0.85
C GLN A 245 -20.91 7.63 0.20
N ARG A 246 -21.67 8.72 0.08
CA ARG A 246 -21.70 9.79 1.09
C ARG A 246 -22.19 9.29 2.45
N VAL A 247 -23.19 8.40 2.47
CA VAL A 247 -23.64 7.77 3.72
C VAL A 247 -22.51 6.94 4.34
N VAL A 248 -21.79 6.15 3.55
CA VAL A 248 -20.62 5.39 4.03
C VAL A 248 -19.51 6.32 4.55
N ALA A 249 -19.20 7.41 3.85
CA ALA A 249 -18.22 8.40 4.30
C ALA A 249 -18.61 9.01 5.65
N THR A 250 -19.89 9.36 5.80
CA THR A 250 -20.46 9.90 7.04
C THR A 250 -20.40 8.88 8.16
N GLU A 251 -20.74 7.62 7.88
CA GLU A 251 -20.65 6.52 8.84
C GLU A 251 -19.23 6.31 9.36
N LEU A 252 -18.23 6.23 8.47
CA LEU A 252 -16.84 6.07 8.87
C LEU A 252 -16.35 7.26 9.69
N ARG A 253 -16.78 8.48 9.36
CA ARG A 253 -16.47 9.70 10.13
C ARG A 253 -17.09 9.69 11.53
N MET A 254 -18.26 9.08 11.74
CA MET A 254 -18.83 8.93 13.09
C MET A 254 -17.88 8.17 14.03
N TYR A 255 -17.11 7.22 13.49
CA TYR A 255 -16.13 6.42 14.24
C TYR A 255 -14.68 6.88 14.05
N CYS A 256 -14.44 7.87 13.18
CA CYS A 256 -13.16 8.53 12.97
C CYS A 256 -13.41 10.03 12.73
N PRO A 257 -13.60 10.83 13.80
CA PRO A 257 -13.96 12.24 13.66
C PRO A 257 -12.91 13.11 12.94
N THR A 258 -11.67 12.61 12.83
CA THR A 258 -10.59 13.28 12.09
C THR A 258 -10.67 13.07 10.58
N LEU A 259 -11.51 12.15 10.09
CA LEU A 259 -11.63 11.80 8.68
C LEU A 259 -12.20 12.96 7.84
N GLN A 260 -11.40 13.50 6.93
CA GLN A 260 -11.72 14.62 6.05
C GLN A 260 -11.81 14.22 4.58
N VAL A 261 -11.13 13.13 4.19
CA VAL A 261 -11.06 12.65 2.81
C VAL A 261 -11.43 11.18 2.76
N PHE A 262 -12.45 10.83 2.00
CA PHE A 262 -12.87 9.46 1.77
C PHE A 262 -12.77 9.15 0.28
N ILE A 263 -11.97 8.15 -0.08
CA ILE A 263 -11.71 7.81 -1.48
C ILE A 263 -12.29 6.42 -1.75
N VAL A 264 -12.99 6.29 -2.87
CA VAL A 264 -13.67 5.06 -3.27
C VAL A 264 -13.19 4.61 -4.64
N TRP A 265 -12.84 3.34 -4.75
CA TRP A 265 -12.55 2.67 -6.03
C TRP A 265 -13.72 1.78 -6.51
N TYR A 266 -13.98 1.86 -7.82
CA TYR A 266 -14.78 0.90 -8.59
C TYR A 266 -14.03 0.49 -9.85
N GLY A 267 -13.38 -0.67 -9.81
CA GLY A 267 -12.46 -1.08 -10.87
C GLY A 267 -11.39 0.00 -11.06
N SER A 268 -11.39 0.65 -12.22
CA SER A 268 -10.46 1.73 -12.55
C SER A 268 -10.96 3.14 -12.17
N HIS A 269 -12.19 3.29 -11.68
CA HIS A 269 -12.75 4.61 -11.35
C HIS A 269 -12.47 5.00 -9.92
N ARG A 270 -11.99 6.24 -9.72
CA ARG A 270 -11.65 6.82 -8.42
C ARG A 270 -12.58 8.00 -8.09
N PHE A 271 -13.22 7.93 -6.94
CA PHE A 271 -14.15 8.95 -6.44
C PHE A 271 -13.62 9.52 -5.14
N VAL A 272 -13.35 10.82 -5.11
CA VAL A 272 -12.80 11.50 -3.94
C VAL A 272 -13.90 12.33 -3.29
N TRP A 273 -14.30 11.95 -2.09
CA TRP A 273 -15.19 12.74 -1.23
C TRP A 273 -14.34 13.56 -0.26
N GLN A 274 -14.48 14.88 -0.31
CA GLN A 274 -13.81 15.80 0.61
C GLN A 274 -14.84 16.52 1.47
N LEU A 275 -14.64 16.50 2.78
CA LEU A 275 -15.43 17.27 3.71
C LEU A 275 -15.04 18.74 3.59
N LYS A 276 -15.98 19.60 3.22
CA LYS A 276 -15.82 21.04 3.35
C LYS A 276 -16.46 21.48 4.66
N ASP A 277 -15.66 22.04 5.55
CA ASP A 277 -16.16 22.67 6.76
C ASP A 277 -16.49 24.14 6.46
N ASP A 278 -17.78 24.45 6.43
CA ASP A 278 -18.34 25.78 6.26
C ASP A 278 -18.86 26.38 7.58
N GLY A 279 -18.39 25.87 8.73
CA GLY A 279 -18.70 26.39 10.06
C GLY A 279 -19.83 25.65 10.77
N GLY A 280 -19.99 24.35 10.51
CA GLY A 280 -21.07 23.55 11.09
C GLY A 280 -20.89 22.04 10.91
N GLU A 281 -21.78 21.42 10.12
CA GLU A 281 -21.92 19.95 10.05
C GLU A 281 -20.96 19.28 9.05
N GLY A 282 -20.31 20.08 8.20
CA GLY A 282 -19.39 19.64 7.15
C GLY A 282 -20.10 18.90 6.02
N ASP A 283 -20.05 19.43 4.79
CA ASP A 283 -20.68 18.78 3.63
C ASP A 283 -19.64 18.04 2.78
N TRP A 284 -19.96 16.79 2.45
CA TRP A 284 -19.11 15.95 1.59
C TRP A 284 -19.30 16.35 0.12
N LYS A 285 -18.24 16.85 -0.50
CA LYS A 285 -18.19 17.18 -1.92
C LYS A 285 -17.49 16.09 -2.71
N LEU A 286 -18.15 15.58 -3.74
CA LEU A 286 -17.59 14.62 -4.67
C LEU A 286 -16.73 15.31 -5.73
N ARG A 287 -15.53 14.78 -5.95
CA ARG A 287 -14.69 15.00 -7.11
C ARG A 287 -14.46 13.66 -7.78
N MET A 288 -14.76 13.57 -9.07
CA MET A 288 -14.49 12.38 -9.87
C MET A 288 -13.14 12.58 -10.57
N GLU A 289 -12.25 11.62 -10.44
CA GLU A 289 -10.95 11.64 -11.12
C GLU A 289 -10.91 10.49 -12.13
N SER A 290 -10.37 10.76 -13.31
CA SER A 290 -10.18 9.74 -14.34
C SER A 290 -8.94 8.91 -14.00
N ALA A 291 -8.93 7.64 -14.40
CA ALA A 291 -7.86 6.66 -14.12
C ALA A 291 -6.45 7.02 -14.67
N GLY A 292 -6.28 8.21 -15.26
CA GLY A 292 -5.03 8.72 -15.83
C GLY A 292 -4.47 9.98 -15.16
N ASP A 293 -5.20 10.60 -14.22
CA ASP A 293 -4.77 11.84 -13.53
C ASP A 293 -3.94 11.55 -12.26
N GLY A 294 -3.22 10.43 -12.26
CA GLY A 294 -2.39 9.98 -11.13
C GLY A 294 -2.93 8.68 -10.53
N VAL A 295 -2.24 7.58 -10.80
CA VAL A 295 -2.48 6.31 -10.10
C VAL A 295 -1.81 6.42 -8.74
N GLY A 296 -2.61 6.70 -7.71
CA GLY A 296 -2.17 6.73 -6.31
C GLY A 296 -1.57 8.07 -5.88
N TRP A 297 -2.07 8.58 -4.76
CA TRP A 297 -1.39 9.55 -3.86
C TRP A 297 -0.98 10.94 -4.37
N GLU A 298 -1.00 11.21 -5.67
CA GLU A 298 -0.49 12.46 -6.25
C GLU A 298 -1.29 13.71 -5.85
N VAL A 299 -2.49 13.55 -5.28
CA VAL A 299 -3.44 14.64 -4.97
C VAL A 299 -3.63 14.90 -3.46
N ALA A 300 -2.90 14.21 -2.57
CA ALA A 300 -3.03 14.35 -1.12
C ALA A 300 -1.70 14.69 -0.43
#